data_AF-A0A9E0YVK1-F1
#
_entry.id   AF-A0A9E0YVK1-F1
#
_cell.length_a   1.000
_cell.length_b   1.000
_cell.length_c   1.000
_cell.angle_alpha   90.00
_cell.angle_beta   90.00
_cell.angle_gamma   90.00
#
_symmetry.space_group_name_H-M   'P 1'
#
loop_
_entity.id
_entity.type
_entity.pdbx_description
1 polymer ?
#
loop_
_entity_poly.entity_id
_entity_poly.type
_entity_poly.pdbx_seq_one_letter_code
_entity_poly.pdbx_strand_id
1 'polypeptide(L)'
;MTSEAFRNNPLFLRNQFEGEGTFQIPIVKKQHISLEQLRFIGYDHIKSDERENKDSVVHFFLDDYKFEVLWNHPEPRLEKLKQYKAVLTPQYSLYTEMPITLQIYNTFRNRWVGAYLQSNGITVIPTMCWGEPQSFWFCFDGVEAGSFVAVSTVGVRKEKTLFMQGYEEMLKRLQPERIICYGEPFQEMEGNIVTVDYEETNHLSKWAACICGEEALPQNHSIVIKRYGYVLAEKGMGRAGGERTNKLHSNRSQLMHILRNDKGHLPDTPANRELIESVANDPQNYVGTDSRGHAWYAQTRSDGTQVWAEVRDHTIINGGVNDKPKDFNETTGLKNNPKKSYLTWGYEE
;
A
#
# COMPACT_ATOMS: atom_id res chain seq x y z
N MET A 1 -9.89 -28.96 -27.47
CA MET A 1 -8.44 -28.89 -27.21
C MET A 1 -8.05 -30.19 -26.51
N THR A 2 -6.99 -30.88 -26.96
CA THR A 2 -6.51 -32.09 -26.28
C THR A 2 -5.72 -31.71 -25.02
N SER A 3 -5.57 -32.64 -24.05
CA SER A 3 -4.78 -32.39 -22.84
C SER A 3 -3.30 -32.09 -23.14
N GLU A 4 -2.76 -32.65 -24.22
CA GLU A 4 -1.42 -32.33 -24.72
C GLU A 4 -1.35 -30.91 -25.28
N ALA A 5 -2.30 -30.51 -26.13
CA ALA A 5 -2.35 -29.15 -26.68
C ALA A 5 -2.52 -28.09 -25.58
N PHE A 6 -3.30 -28.39 -24.53
CA PHE A 6 -3.45 -27.48 -23.39
C PHE A 6 -2.17 -27.36 -22.56
N ARG A 7 -1.50 -28.49 -22.26
CA ARG A 7 -0.25 -28.48 -21.49
C ARG A 7 0.92 -27.84 -22.22
N ASN A 8 0.88 -27.79 -23.55
CA ASN A 8 1.86 -27.07 -24.37
C ASN A 8 1.44 -25.63 -24.69
N ASN A 9 0.32 -25.14 -24.15
CA ASN A 9 -0.11 -23.77 -24.39
C ASN A 9 0.83 -22.77 -23.70
N PRO A 10 1.48 -21.85 -24.43
CA PRO A 10 2.37 -20.85 -23.85
C PRO A 10 1.70 -19.98 -22.77
N LEU A 11 0.44 -19.58 -22.98
CA LEU A 11 -0.30 -18.78 -22.00
C LEU A 11 -0.69 -19.60 -20.76
N PHE A 12 -0.66 -20.94 -20.83
CA PHE A 12 -0.83 -21.78 -19.64
C PHE A 12 0.49 -21.94 -18.88
N LEU A 13 1.59 -22.24 -19.59
CA LEU A 13 2.89 -22.56 -18.96
C LEU A 13 3.69 -21.34 -18.49
N ARG A 14 3.55 -20.18 -19.17
CA ARG A 14 4.27 -18.94 -18.85
C ARG A 14 5.80 -19.06 -18.82
N ASN A 15 6.37 -20.02 -19.54
CA ASN A 15 7.79 -20.40 -19.51
C ASN A 15 8.58 -19.94 -20.75
N GLN A 16 8.11 -18.91 -21.47
CA GLN A 16 8.72 -18.47 -22.73
C GLN A 16 9.95 -17.58 -22.54
N PHE A 17 10.13 -17.05 -21.32
CA PHE A 17 11.13 -16.03 -21.02
C PHE A 17 12.13 -16.55 -19.99
N GLU A 18 13.37 -16.11 -20.12
CA GLU A 18 14.42 -16.37 -19.14
C GLU A 18 14.01 -15.77 -17.79
N GLY A 19 14.16 -16.57 -16.73
CA GLY A 19 13.80 -16.19 -15.36
C GLY A 19 15.03 -15.89 -14.52
N GLU A 20 14.94 -14.87 -13.67
CA GLU A 20 15.96 -14.48 -12.69
C GLU A 20 15.58 -14.93 -11.28
N GLY A 21 16.60 -15.21 -10.47
CA GLY A 21 16.44 -15.48 -9.04
C GLY A 21 15.80 -16.83 -8.72
N THR A 22 15.50 -17.04 -7.44
CA THR A 22 14.94 -18.30 -6.92
C THR A 22 13.59 -18.63 -7.52
N PHE A 23 12.80 -17.61 -7.86
CA PHE A 23 11.43 -17.75 -8.36
C PHE A 23 11.34 -17.71 -9.88
N GLN A 24 12.48 -17.70 -10.59
CA GLN A 24 12.54 -17.66 -12.06
C GLN A 24 11.65 -16.55 -12.65
N ILE A 25 11.76 -15.34 -12.09
CA ILE A 25 10.93 -14.20 -12.47
C ILE A 25 11.39 -13.70 -13.85
N PRO A 26 10.50 -13.60 -14.85
CA PRO A 26 10.89 -13.21 -16.21
C PRO A 26 11.67 -11.90 -16.27
N ILE A 27 12.71 -11.85 -17.09
CA ILE A 27 13.54 -10.66 -17.23
C ILE A 27 12.87 -9.67 -18.21
N VAL A 28 12.60 -8.46 -17.72
CA VAL A 28 12.30 -7.27 -18.52
C VAL A 28 13.61 -6.56 -18.82
N LYS A 29 13.95 -6.48 -20.11
CA LYS A 29 15.23 -5.92 -20.56
C LYS A 29 15.22 -4.40 -20.55
N LYS A 30 16.38 -3.80 -20.37
CA LYS A 30 16.57 -2.36 -20.48
C LYS A 30 16.22 -1.89 -21.89
N GLN A 31 15.38 -0.88 -21.98
CA GLN A 31 15.10 -0.17 -23.23
C GLN A 31 15.27 1.33 -22.99
N HIS A 32 15.98 1.99 -23.90
CA HIS A 32 16.14 3.44 -23.84
C HIS A 32 14.91 4.13 -24.46
N ILE A 33 14.45 5.19 -23.83
CA ILE A 33 13.35 6.03 -24.31
C ILE A 33 13.71 7.50 -24.06
N SER A 34 13.40 8.38 -25.01
CA SER A 34 13.52 9.81 -24.75
C SER A 34 12.45 10.24 -23.75
N LEU A 35 12.89 10.75 -22.60
CA LEU A 35 12.00 11.30 -21.56
C LEU A 35 11.75 12.80 -21.71
N GLU A 36 12.11 13.40 -22.84
CA GLU A 36 11.71 14.76 -23.15
C GLU A 36 10.18 14.79 -23.37
N GLN A 37 9.49 15.64 -22.61
CA GLN A 37 8.04 15.87 -22.69
C GLN A 37 7.20 14.58 -22.54
N LEU A 38 7.36 13.86 -21.43
CA LEU A 38 6.53 12.70 -21.15
C LEU A 38 5.09 13.11 -20.85
N ARG A 39 4.16 12.61 -21.66
CA ARG A 39 2.74 12.58 -21.34
C ARG A 39 2.38 11.18 -20.85
N PHE A 40 1.48 11.09 -19.90
CA PHE A 40 0.99 9.81 -19.40
C PHE A 40 -0.48 9.65 -19.71
N ILE A 41 -0.93 8.41 -19.89
CA ILE A 41 -2.33 8.06 -20.11
C ILE A 41 -2.67 6.76 -19.40
N GLY A 42 -3.79 6.73 -18.69
CA GLY A 42 -4.29 5.51 -18.05
C GLY A 42 -4.70 4.47 -19.08
N TYR A 43 -4.41 3.19 -18.82
CA TYR A 43 -4.81 2.09 -19.69
C TYR A 43 -6.33 1.99 -19.94
N ASP A 44 -7.17 2.52 -19.06
CA ASP A 44 -8.61 2.59 -19.26
C ASP A 44 -9.05 3.73 -20.20
N HIS A 45 -8.15 4.65 -20.54
CA HIS A 45 -8.40 5.78 -21.43
C HIS A 45 -7.84 5.60 -22.85
N ILE A 46 -6.98 4.61 -23.07
CA ILE A 46 -6.40 4.35 -24.39
C ILE A 46 -7.49 3.96 -25.41
N LYS A 47 -7.27 4.25 -26.69
CA LYS A 47 -8.21 3.99 -27.80
C LYS A 47 -7.50 3.30 -28.95
N SER A 48 -8.23 2.60 -29.81
CA SER A 48 -7.67 2.18 -31.10
C SER A 48 -7.53 3.38 -32.02
N ASP A 49 -6.57 3.35 -32.94
CA ASP A 49 -6.31 4.43 -33.90
C ASP A 49 -6.05 5.81 -33.25
N GLU A 50 -5.32 5.80 -32.13
CA GLU A 50 -4.92 6.99 -31.37
C GLU A 50 -4.13 7.95 -32.26
N ARG A 51 -4.39 9.25 -32.16
CA ARG A 51 -3.67 10.30 -32.91
C ARG A 51 -3.06 11.35 -32.00
N GLU A 52 -3.72 11.66 -30.90
CA GLU A 52 -3.36 12.79 -30.02
C GLU A 52 -2.39 12.38 -28.92
N ASN A 53 -2.43 11.10 -28.51
CA ASN A 53 -1.68 10.58 -27.37
C ASN A 53 -0.65 9.50 -27.77
N LYS A 54 -0.25 9.43 -29.04
CA LYS A 54 0.77 8.45 -29.49
C LYS A 54 2.09 8.61 -28.75
N ASP A 55 2.46 9.85 -28.41
CA ASP A 55 3.68 10.15 -27.67
C ASP A 55 3.55 9.92 -26.15
N SER A 56 2.38 9.46 -25.67
CA SER A 56 2.16 9.18 -24.26
C SER A 56 2.69 7.81 -23.83
N VAL A 57 3.03 7.70 -22.55
CA VAL A 57 3.35 6.46 -21.86
C VAL A 57 2.08 5.92 -21.20
N VAL A 58 1.74 4.66 -21.50
CA VAL A 58 0.57 4.00 -20.90
C VAL A 58 0.91 3.52 -19.51
N HIS A 59 0.14 3.91 -18.50
CA HIS A 59 0.32 3.45 -17.11
C HIS A 59 -0.85 2.59 -16.61
N PHE A 60 -0.55 1.86 -15.52
CA PHE A 60 -1.47 0.92 -14.88
C PHE A 60 -1.68 1.22 -13.39
N PHE A 61 -1.41 2.46 -12.95
CA PHE A 61 -1.81 2.99 -11.65
C PHE A 61 -3.35 3.09 -11.55
N LEU A 62 -4.00 1.93 -11.54
CA LEU A 62 -5.42 1.66 -11.71
C LEU A 62 -5.76 0.41 -10.89
N ASP A 63 -7.04 0.14 -10.66
CA ASP A 63 -7.44 -1.12 -10.03
C ASP A 63 -7.08 -2.34 -10.91
N ASP A 64 -6.50 -3.38 -10.30
CA ASP A 64 -6.04 -4.62 -10.96
C ASP A 64 -7.04 -5.20 -11.98
N TYR A 65 -8.33 -5.19 -11.66
CA TYR A 65 -9.38 -5.77 -12.50
C TYR A 65 -9.47 -5.09 -13.88
N LYS A 66 -9.02 -3.83 -14.02
CA LYS A 66 -9.05 -3.10 -15.29
C LYS A 66 -8.05 -3.66 -16.31
N PHE A 67 -6.96 -4.27 -15.85
CA PHE A 67 -5.88 -4.77 -16.71
C PHE A 67 -5.56 -6.26 -16.53
N GLU A 68 -6.34 -6.98 -15.73
CA GLU A 68 -6.26 -8.44 -15.57
C GLU A 68 -6.33 -9.19 -16.92
N VAL A 69 -6.93 -8.58 -17.94
CA VAL A 69 -6.94 -9.09 -19.32
C VAL A 69 -5.55 -9.23 -19.93
N LEU A 70 -4.56 -8.42 -19.55
CA LEU A 70 -3.19 -8.55 -20.05
C LEU A 70 -2.49 -9.80 -19.54
N TRP A 71 -2.85 -10.27 -18.35
CA TRP A 71 -2.38 -11.57 -17.89
C TRP A 71 -3.10 -12.69 -18.62
N ASN A 72 -4.43 -12.67 -18.64
CA ASN A 72 -5.22 -13.80 -19.14
C ASN A 72 -5.21 -13.95 -20.66
N HIS A 73 -5.24 -12.83 -21.39
CA HIS A 73 -5.40 -12.80 -22.84
C HIS A 73 -4.83 -11.50 -23.46
N PRO A 74 -3.49 -11.31 -23.43
CA PRO A 74 -2.85 -10.06 -23.85
C PRO A 74 -2.91 -9.79 -25.35
N GLU A 75 -2.92 -10.82 -26.19
CA GLU A 75 -2.71 -10.74 -27.64
C GLU A 75 -3.60 -9.68 -28.33
N PRO A 76 -4.92 -9.58 -28.08
CA PRO A 76 -5.74 -8.60 -28.78
C PRO A 76 -5.53 -7.16 -28.33
N ARG A 77 -4.66 -6.91 -27.34
CA ARG A 77 -4.35 -5.56 -26.82
C ARG A 77 -3.04 -5.04 -27.41
N LEU A 78 -2.26 -5.90 -28.07
CA LEU A 78 -0.95 -5.57 -28.61
C LEU A 78 -1.00 -4.43 -29.62
N GLU A 79 -1.87 -4.49 -30.63
CA GLU A 79 -1.98 -3.44 -31.65
C GLU A 79 -2.37 -2.09 -31.03
N LYS A 80 -3.27 -2.13 -30.05
CA LYS A 80 -3.68 -0.93 -29.30
C LYS A 80 -2.54 -0.38 -28.44
N LEU A 81 -1.65 -1.20 -27.91
CA LEU A 81 -0.54 -0.76 -27.06
C LEU A 81 0.67 -0.28 -27.89
N LYS A 82 0.94 -0.91 -29.04
CA LYS A 82 2.07 -0.60 -29.93
C LYS A 82 2.10 0.83 -30.47
N GLN A 83 0.94 1.48 -30.57
CA GLN A 83 0.86 2.85 -31.08
C GLN A 83 1.36 3.92 -30.09
N TYR A 84 1.58 3.55 -28.83
CA TYR A 84 2.03 4.44 -27.76
C TYR A 84 3.56 4.40 -27.61
N LYS A 85 4.15 5.50 -27.13
CA LYS A 85 5.60 5.68 -27.00
C LYS A 85 6.26 4.61 -26.12
N ALA A 86 5.60 4.27 -25.03
CA ALA A 86 5.96 3.14 -24.16
C ALA A 86 4.79 2.71 -23.30
N VAL A 87 4.94 1.56 -22.66
CA VAL A 87 3.96 0.95 -21.77
C VAL A 87 4.65 0.58 -20.47
N LEU A 88 4.14 1.08 -19.34
CA LEU A 88 4.59 0.59 -18.05
C LEU A 88 4.15 -0.86 -17.86
N THR A 89 4.91 -1.70 -17.16
CA THR A 89 4.38 -3.05 -16.80
C THR A 89 3.13 -2.91 -15.93
N PRO A 90 2.12 -3.79 -16.06
CA PRO A 90 0.93 -3.75 -15.22
C PRO A 90 1.29 -3.93 -13.74
N GLN A 91 0.80 -3.03 -12.88
CA GLN A 91 1.11 -3.04 -11.45
C GLN A 91 0.05 -3.82 -10.68
N TYR A 92 0.20 -5.14 -10.60
CA TYR A 92 -0.64 -5.95 -9.71
C TYR A 92 -0.37 -5.61 -8.24
N SER A 93 -1.43 -5.53 -7.45
CA SER A 93 -1.38 -5.07 -6.05
C SER A 93 -0.47 -5.95 -5.17
N LEU A 94 0.28 -5.34 -4.24
CA LEU A 94 1.23 -6.00 -3.33
C LEU A 94 0.99 -5.56 -1.87
N TYR A 95 -0.27 -5.56 -1.43
CA TYR A 95 -0.62 -5.12 -0.07
C TYR A 95 0.10 -5.96 0.99
N THR A 96 0.47 -5.34 2.11
CA THR A 96 1.17 -5.98 3.24
C THR A 96 0.34 -7.10 3.86
N GLU A 97 -0.99 -7.07 3.75
CA GLU A 97 -1.87 -8.15 4.23
C GLU A 97 -1.98 -9.33 3.25
N MET A 98 -1.49 -9.20 2.00
CA MET A 98 -1.47 -10.33 1.08
C MET A 98 -0.44 -11.36 1.55
N PRO A 99 -0.78 -12.66 1.59
CA PRO A 99 0.21 -13.72 1.78
C PRO A 99 1.35 -13.59 0.78
N ILE A 100 2.57 -13.90 1.20
CA ILE A 100 3.79 -13.75 0.39
C ILE A 100 3.68 -14.50 -0.95
N THR A 101 2.95 -15.62 -1.00
CA THR A 101 2.67 -16.36 -2.23
C THR A 101 1.94 -15.53 -3.29
N LEU A 102 0.95 -14.72 -2.88
CA LEU A 102 0.24 -13.82 -3.80
C LEU A 102 1.13 -12.66 -4.24
N GLN A 103 1.98 -12.16 -3.34
CA GLN A 103 2.95 -11.11 -3.67
C GLN A 103 3.97 -11.58 -4.72
N ILE A 104 4.51 -12.79 -4.55
CA ILE A 104 5.41 -13.43 -5.53
C ILE A 104 4.68 -13.62 -6.86
N TYR A 105 3.45 -14.16 -6.83
CA TYR A 105 2.64 -14.36 -8.04
C TYR A 105 2.38 -13.04 -8.79
N ASN A 106 2.06 -11.96 -8.07
CA ASN A 106 1.79 -10.65 -8.66
C ASN A 106 3.04 -10.01 -9.26
N THR A 107 4.19 -10.19 -8.63
CA THR A 107 5.49 -9.80 -9.20
C THR A 107 5.78 -10.60 -10.47
N PHE A 108 5.58 -11.91 -10.46
CA PHE A 108 5.73 -12.76 -11.64
C PHE A 108 4.82 -12.29 -12.79
N ARG A 109 3.54 -12.03 -12.51
CA ARG A 109 2.58 -11.55 -13.51
C ARG A 109 3.01 -10.22 -14.14
N ASN A 110 3.46 -9.28 -13.32
CA ASN A 110 3.99 -7.99 -13.78
C ASN A 110 5.12 -8.19 -14.79
N ARG A 111 6.11 -9.01 -14.43
CA ARG A 111 7.33 -9.23 -15.22
C ARG A 111 7.08 -10.05 -16.47
N TRP A 112 6.26 -11.10 -16.35
CA TRP A 112 5.87 -11.92 -17.49
C TRP A 112 5.13 -11.09 -18.54
N VAL A 113 4.17 -10.25 -18.13
CA VAL A 113 3.48 -9.36 -19.07
C VAL A 113 4.47 -8.36 -19.68
N GLY A 114 5.38 -7.79 -18.89
CA GLY A 114 6.44 -6.93 -19.41
C GLY A 114 7.28 -7.59 -20.51
N ALA A 115 7.82 -8.78 -20.24
CA ALA A 115 8.60 -9.54 -21.20
C ALA A 115 7.78 -9.92 -22.45
N TYR A 116 6.50 -10.27 -22.27
CA TYR A 116 5.59 -10.55 -23.38
C TYR A 116 5.32 -9.33 -24.25
N LEU A 117 5.14 -8.14 -23.67
CA LEU A 117 4.98 -6.91 -24.45
C LEU A 117 6.27 -6.57 -25.20
N GLN A 118 7.44 -6.70 -24.56
CA GLN A 118 8.74 -6.51 -25.21
C GLN A 118 8.96 -7.46 -26.38
N SER A 119 8.64 -8.75 -26.21
CA SER A 119 8.78 -9.74 -27.29
C SER A 119 7.86 -9.45 -28.48
N ASN A 120 6.83 -8.63 -28.29
CA ASN A 120 5.91 -8.17 -29.33
C ASN A 120 6.23 -6.75 -29.84
N GLY A 121 7.44 -6.25 -29.59
CA GLY A 121 7.93 -4.98 -30.15
C GLY A 121 7.42 -3.73 -29.45
N ILE A 122 6.87 -3.85 -28.24
CA ILE A 122 6.43 -2.71 -27.43
C ILE A 122 7.61 -2.28 -26.55
N THR A 123 7.87 -0.97 -26.49
CA THR A 123 8.79 -0.39 -25.51
C THR A 123 8.16 -0.46 -24.13
N VAL A 124 8.83 -1.13 -23.18
CA VAL A 124 8.32 -1.37 -21.83
C VAL A 124 9.22 -0.73 -20.79
N ILE A 125 8.59 -0.13 -19.78
CA ILE A 125 9.27 0.37 -18.58
C ILE A 125 8.74 -0.42 -17.37
N PRO A 126 9.59 -1.11 -16.60
CA PRO A 126 9.16 -1.83 -15.40
C PRO A 126 8.61 -0.89 -14.33
N THR A 127 7.45 -1.24 -13.80
CA THR A 127 6.83 -0.64 -12.61
C THR A 127 7.24 -1.46 -11.40
N MET A 128 7.73 -0.77 -10.38
CA MET A 128 8.22 -1.35 -9.15
C MET A 128 7.18 -1.19 -8.06
N CYS A 129 6.98 -2.27 -7.31
CA CYS A 129 6.02 -2.33 -6.24
C CYS A 129 6.53 -3.32 -5.19
N TRP A 130 6.29 -3.02 -3.93
CA TRP A 130 6.75 -3.81 -2.80
C TRP A 130 5.76 -3.70 -1.65
N GLY A 131 5.73 -4.75 -0.83
CA GLY A 131 5.01 -4.78 0.44
C GLY A 131 6.00 -4.54 1.58
N GLU A 132 5.95 -5.38 2.61
CA GLU A 132 6.92 -5.39 3.71
C GLU A 132 8.34 -5.82 3.25
N PRO A 133 9.41 -5.62 4.05
CA PRO A 133 10.79 -5.95 3.65
C PRO A 133 11.05 -7.39 3.19
N GLN A 134 10.20 -8.35 3.59
CA GLN A 134 10.25 -9.73 3.10
C GLN A 134 10.02 -9.80 1.57
N SER A 135 9.25 -8.87 1.01
CA SER A 135 9.02 -8.78 -0.44
C SER A 135 10.29 -8.45 -1.23
N PHE A 136 11.30 -7.82 -0.60
CA PHE A 136 12.55 -7.45 -1.25
C PHE A 136 13.35 -8.67 -1.72
N TRP A 137 13.00 -9.88 -1.27
CA TRP A 137 13.60 -11.12 -1.74
C TRP A 137 13.28 -11.44 -3.20
N PHE A 138 12.26 -10.82 -3.79
CA PHE A 138 11.82 -11.11 -5.15
C PHE A 138 11.30 -9.89 -5.92
N CYS A 139 10.82 -8.84 -5.27
CA CYS A 139 10.12 -7.75 -5.95
C CYS A 139 11.02 -6.91 -6.88
N PHE A 140 12.34 -7.04 -6.76
CA PHE A 140 13.34 -6.40 -7.62
C PHE A 140 13.87 -7.34 -8.71
N ASP A 141 13.63 -8.64 -8.62
CA ASP A 141 14.10 -9.60 -9.64
C ASP A 141 13.32 -9.41 -10.96
N GLY A 142 13.93 -9.87 -12.05
CA GLY A 142 13.39 -9.79 -13.40
C GLY A 142 13.46 -8.39 -14.00
N VAL A 143 14.31 -7.49 -13.47
CA VAL A 143 14.54 -6.15 -14.04
C VAL A 143 16.03 -5.98 -14.30
N GLU A 144 16.38 -5.76 -15.56
CA GLU A 144 17.77 -5.50 -15.93
C GLU A 144 18.29 -4.21 -15.26
N ALA A 145 19.45 -4.29 -14.60
CA ALA A 145 20.06 -3.14 -13.94
C ALA A 145 20.33 -1.97 -14.91
N GLY A 146 20.19 -0.75 -14.42
CA GLY A 146 20.28 0.46 -15.24
C GLY A 146 19.03 0.75 -16.06
N SER A 147 17.96 -0.05 -15.94
CA SER A 147 16.68 0.23 -16.58
C SER A 147 16.05 1.53 -16.07
N PHE A 148 15.18 2.11 -16.89
CA PHE A 148 14.22 3.07 -16.36
C PHE A 148 13.19 2.31 -15.55
N VAL A 149 12.76 2.87 -14.43
CA VAL A 149 11.75 2.25 -13.56
C VAL A 149 10.66 3.25 -13.24
N ALA A 150 9.45 2.76 -12.99
CA ALA A 150 8.33 3.57 -12.50
C ALA A 150 7.94 3.17 -11.08
N VAL A 151 7.61 4.14 -10.25
CA VAL A 151 7.06 3.97 -8.89
C VAL A 151 5.87 4.90 -8.71
N SER A 152 4.99 4.60 -7.76
CA SER A 152 3.89 5.48 -7.37
C SER A 152 3.99 5.87 -5.91
N THR A 153 3.86 7.16 -5.64
CA THR A 153 3.69 7.71 -4.29
C THR A 153 2.22 7.91 -3.91
N VAL A 154 1.31 7.73 -4.89
CA VAL A 154 -0.14 7.80 -4.66
C VAL A 154 -0.57 6.65 -3.75
N GLY A 155 -1.36 6.98 -2.72
CA GLY A 155 -1.86 6.03 -1.72
C GLY A 155 -0.84 5.60 -0.64
N VAL A 156 0.47 5.86 -0.79
CA VAL A 156 1.51 5.43 0.17
C VAL A 156 2.03 6.55 1.08
N ARG A 157 1.40 7.73 1.05
CA ARG A 157 1.79 8.90 1.87
C ARG A 157 1.87 8.62 3.36
N LYS A 158 0.94 7.83 3.88
CA LYS A 158 0.88 7.44 5.30
C LYS A 158 1.85 6.34 5.67
N GLU A 159 2.46 5.68 4.68
CA GLU A 159 3.40 4.57 4.84
C GLU A 159 4.78 4.93 4.29
N LYS A 160 5.14 6.22 4.40
CA LYS A 160 6.39 6.77 3.88
C LYS A 160 7.62 5.94 4.27
N THR A 161 7.73 5.53 5.54
CA THR A 161 8.89 4.74 6.01
C THR A 161 9.02 3.42 5.24
N LEU A 162 7.91 2.71 5.04
CA LEU A 162 7.92 1.45 4.31
C LEU A 162 8.21 1.67 2.81
N PHE A 163 7.62 2.72 2.23
CA PHE A 163 7.94 3.11 0.87
C PHE A 163 9.44 3.40 0.71
N MET A 164 10.03 4.23 1.58
CA MET A 164 11.43 4.62 1.49
C MET A 164 12.39 3.43 1.66
N GLN A 165 12.08 2.47 2.53
CA GLN A 165 12.88 1.24 2.65
C GLN A 165 12.96 0.45 1.34
N GLY A 166 11.82 0.24 0.67
CA GLY A 166 11.81 -0.46 -0.62
C GLY A 166 12.40 0.39 -1.74
N TYR A 167 12.21 1.71 -1.70
CA TYR A 167 12.81 2.63 -2.65
C TYR A 167 14.34 2.61 -2.59
N GLU A 168 14.93 2.68 -1.39
CA GLU A 168 16.39 2.59 -1.20
C GLU A 168 16.94 1.23 -1.65
N GLU A 169 16.24 0.15 -1.37
CA GLU A 169 16.64 -1.19 -1.82
C GLU A 169 16.54 -1.33 -3.35
N MET A 170 15.51 -0.73 -3.97
CA MET A 170 15.37 -0.63 -5.42
C MET A 170 16.59 0.09 -6.04
N LEU A 171 17.00 1.23 -5.48
CA LEU A 171 18.16 1.98 -5.96
C LEU A 171 19.42 1.13 -5.91
N LYS A 172 19.66 0.42 -4.80
CA LYS A 172 20.86 -0.42 -4.61
C LYS A 172 20.93 -1.56 -5.63
N ARG A 173 19.80 -2.24 -5.87
CA ARG A 173 19.78 -3.44 -6.74
C ARG A 173 19.70 -3.09 -8.21
N LEU A 174 18.80 -2.18 -8.56
CA LEU A 174 18.49 -1.90 -9.96
C LEU A 174 19.35 -0.79 -10.53
N GLN A 175 19.95 0.08 -9.70
CA GLN A 175 20.75 1.22 -10.14
C GLN A 175 20.08 1.97 -11.30
N PRO A 176 18.80 2.38 -11.16
CA PRO A 176 18.00 2.85 -12.28
C PRO A 176 18.59 4.12 -12.87
N GLU A 177 18.65 4.18 -14.21
CA GLU A 177 19.16 5.37 -14.91
C GLU A 177 18.19 6.56 -14.78
N ARG A 178 16.88 6.27 -14.73
CA ARG A 178 15.78 7.22 -14.53
C ARG A 178 14.67 6.58 -13.72
N ILE A 179 14.01 7.40 -12.91
CA ILE A 179 12.90 6.97 -12.04
C ILE A 179 11.68 7.82 -12.37
N ILE A 180 10.63 7.21 -12.91
CA ILE A 180 9.35 7.86 -13.12
C ILE A 180 8.56 7.76 -11.81
N CYS A 181 8.26 8.89 -11.19
CA CYS A 181 7.45 8.95 -9.98
C CYS A 181 6.05 9.43 -10.30
N TYR A 182 5.06 8.56 -10.15
CA TYR A 182 3.65 8.89 -10.29
C TYR A 182 3.09 9.46 -8.99
N GLY A 183 2.63 10.71 -9.05
CA GLY A 183 2.36 11.54 -7.88
C GLY A 183 3.60 12.31 -7.40
N GLU A 184 3.42 13.14 -6.39
CA GLU A 184 4.50 14.01 -5.90
C GLU A 184 5.58 13.18 -5.16
N PRO A 185 6.88 13.32 -5.48
CA PRO A 185 7.94 12.60 -4.76
C PRO A 185 8.00 12.97 -3.27
N PHE A 186 8.48 12.06 -2.42
CA PHE A 186 8.91 12.45 -1.08
C PHE A 186 10.22 13.24 -1.15
N GLN A 187 10.44 14.14 -0.20
CA GLN A 187 11.64 14.99 -0.14
C GLN A 187 12.94 14.15 -0.09
N GLU A 188 12.89 12.98 0.53
CA GLU A 188 14.02 12.06 0.69
C GLU A 188 14.25 11.13 -0.51
N MET A 189 13.42 11.19 -1.56
CA MET A 189 13.64 10.39 -2.75
C MET A 189 14.84 10.93 -3.53
N GLU A 190 15.90 10.12 -3.61
CA GLU A 190 17.12 10.43 -4.35
C GLU A 190 17.15 9.79 -5.75
N GLY A 191 17.98 10.33 -6.63
CA GLY A 191 18.19 9.81 -7.98
C GLY A 191 17.60 10.68 -9.08
N ASN A 192 17.61 10.17 -10.31
CA ASN A 192 17.19 10.93 -11.49
C ASN A 192 15.68 10.81 -11.72
N ILE A 193 14.91 11.54 -10.89
CA ILE A 193 13.46 11.44 -10.82
C ILE A 193 12.79 12.34 -11.86
N VAL A 194 11.80 11.77 -12.56
CA VAL A 194 10.84 12.49 -13.41
C VAL A 194 9.46 12.34 -12.79
N THR A 195 8.89 13.44 -12.32
CA THR A 195 7.57 13.46 -11.71
C THR A 195 6.47 13.43 -12.77
N VAL A 196 5.41 12.68 -12.49
CA VAL A 196 4.18 12.64 -13.27
C VAL A 196 3.04 13.08 -12.37
N ASP A 197 2.37 14.14 -12.78
CA ASP A 197 1.24 14.67 -12.03
C ASP A 197 0.01 13.74 -12.16
N TYR A 198 -0.48 13.26 -11.02
CA TYR A 198 -1.67 12.42 -10.92
C TYR A 198 -2.92 13.15 -11.43
N GLU A 199 -3.09 14.42 -11.06
CA GLU A 199 -4.28 15.21 -11.37
C GLU A 199 -4.35 15.55 -12.86
N GLU A 200 -3.21 15.89 -13.46
CA GLU A 200 -3.13 16.14 -14.90
C GLU A 200 -3.48 14.88 -15.70
N THR A 201 -2.96 13.74 -15.28
CA THR A 201 -3.16 12.46 -15.98
C THR A 201 -4.61 11.96 -15.88
N ASN A 202 -5.31 12.30 -14.79
CA ASN A 202 -6.71 11.90 -14.57
C ASN A 202 -7.72 13.02 -14.89
N HIS A 203 -7.27 14.13 -15.48
CA HIS A 203 -8.09 15.31 -15.80
C HIS A 203 -8.89 15.84 -14.60
N LEU A 204 -8.36 15.70 -13.38
CA LEU A 204 -9.05 16.12 -12.16
C LEU A 204 -9.20 17.65 -12.12
N SER A 205 -8.22 18.38 -12.64
CA SER A 205 -8.24 19.85 -12.74
C SER A 205 -9.44 20.39 -13.53
N LYS A 206 -9.90 19.67 -14.57
CA LYS A 206 -11.12 20.03 -15.33
C LYS A 206 -12.38 20.05 -14.46
N TRP A 207 -12.42 19.21 -13.43
CA TRP A 207 -13.57 19.05 -12.56
C TRP A 207 -13.34 19.61 -11.16
N ALA A 208 -12.15 20.15 -10.86
CA ALA A 208 -11.74 20.58 -9.53
C ALA A 208 -12.73 21.58 -8.91
N ALA A 209 -13.11 22.62 -9.64
CA ALA A 209 -14.11 23.59 -9.19
C ALA A 209 -15.47 22.94 -8.88
N CYS A 210 -15.91 21.97 -9.70
CA CYS A 210 -17.14 21.21 -9.45
C CYS A 210 -17.02 20.24 -8.26
N ILE A 211 -15.85 19.62 -8.06
CA ILE A 211 -15.55 18.69 -6.97
C ILE A 211 -15.48 19.43 -5.63
N CYS A 212 -14.83 20.59 -5.60
CA CYS A 212 -14.72 21.46 -4.44
C CYS A 212 -16.02 22.21 -4.11
N GLY A 213 -17.05 22.09 -4.96
CA GLY A 213 -18.35 22.74 -4.78
C GLY A 213 -18.36 24.24 -5.12
N GLU A 214 -17.34 24.72 -5.80
CA GLU A 214 -17.20 26.10 -6.29
C GLU A 214 -18.08 26.34 -7.53
N GLU A 215 -18.28 25.31 -8.36
CA GLU A 215 -19.12 25.35 -9.55
C GLU A 215 -20.13 24.19 -9.62
N ALA A 216 -21.21 24.39 -10.40
CA ALA A 216 -22.21 23.35 -10.65
C ALA A 216 -21.74 22.39 -11.75
N LEU A 217 -22.04 21.10 -11.60
CA LEU A 217 -21.73 20.10 -12.63
C LEU A 217 -22.47 20.40 -13.94
N PRO A 218 -21.79 20.41 -15.10
CA PRO A 218 -22.40 20.57 -16.42
C PRO A 218 -23.48 19.52 -16.71
N GLN A 219 -24.52 19.84 -17.49
CA GLN A 219 -25.45 18.81 -17.98
C GLN A 219 -24.71 17.80 -18.87
N ASN A 220 -25.02 16.51 -18.73
CA ASN A 220 -24.38 15.38 -19.43
C ASN A 220 -22.89 15.15 -19.09
N HIS A 221 -22.54 15.10 -17.81
CA HIS A 221 -21.22 14.68 -17.35
C HIS A 221 -21.19 13.18 -16.98
N SER A 222 -20.00 12.57 -17.01
CA SER A 222 -19.77 11.18 -16.58
C SER A 222 -19.24 11.05 -15.15
N ILE A 223 -18.97 12.17 -14.47
CA ILE A 223 -18.40 12.19 -13.11
C ILE A 223 -19.45 11.89 -12.04
N VAL A 224 -19.17 10.97 -11.12
CA VAL A 224 -20.05 10.67 -9.98
C VAL A 224 -19.41 11.22 -8.71
N ILE A 225 -19.91 12.36 -8.21
CA ILE A 225 -19.45 12.94 -6.94
C ILE A 225 -20.28 12.34 -5.79
N LYS A 226 -19.70 11.40 -5.04
CA LYS A 226 -20.33 10.83 -3.84
C LYS A 226 -20.21 11.79 -2.66
N ARG A 227 -21.26 12.57 -2.37
CA ARG A 227 -21.32 13.51 -1.23
C ARG A 227 -21.46 12.83 0.13
N TYR A 228 -21.93 11.58 0.15
CA TYR A 228 -21.98 10.73 1.34
C TYR A 228 -21.44 9.36 1.00
N GLY A 229 -20.31 9.05 1.62
CA GLY A 229 -19.51 7.86 1.43
C GLY A 229 -18.13 8.17 1.98
N TYR A 230 -17.55 7.25 2.75
CA TYR A 230 -16.14 7.35 3.03
C TYR A 230 -15.41 7.29 1.68
N VAL A 231 -14.61 8.32 1.37
CA VAL A 231 -13.42 8.09 0.54
C VAL A 231 -12.63 7.08 1.37
N LEU A 232 -12.73 5.80 1.03
CA LEU A 232 -11.71 4.84 1.45
C LEU A 232 -10.43 5.54 1.05
N ALA A 233 -9.61 5.94 2.03
CA ALA A 233 -8.29 6.51 1.77
C ALA A 233 -7.69 5.67 0.65
N GLU A 234 -7.40 6.29 -0.50
CA GLU A 234 -7.03 5.58 -1.71
C GLU A 234 -6.05 4.47 -1.34
N LYS A 235 -6.39 3.24 -1.71
CA LYS A 235 -5.62 2.05 -1.34
C LYS A 235 -4.22 2.22 -1.89
N GLY A 236 -3.27 2.52 -1.02
CA GLY A 236 -1.85 2.51 -1.38
C GLY A 236 -1.32 1.10 -1.52
N MET A 237 -0.14 0.99 -2.10
CA MET A 237 0.63 -0.26 -2.19
C MET A 237 0.87 -0.91 -0.80
N GLY A 238 0.81 -0.10 0.25
CA GLY A 238 0.92 -0.47 1.65
C GLY A 238 -0.14 -1.44 2.16
N ARG A 239 -1.39 -1.00 2.32
CA ARG A 239 -2.45 -1.79 2.98
C ARG A 239 -3.76 -1.86 2.19
N ALA A 240 -4.32 -3.06 2.06
CA ALA A 240 -5.55 -3.32 1.30
C ALA A 240 -6.79 -2.64 1.89
N GLY A 241 -6.78 -2.41 3.22
CA GLY A 241 -7.89 -1.86 3.98
C GLY A 241 -7.85 -0.34 4.18
N GLY A 242 -6.82 0.35 3.69
CA GLY A 242 -6.48 1.67 4.24
C GLY A 242 -6.06 1.57 5.72
N GLU A 243 -5.73 2.71 6.31
CA GLU A 243 -5.20 2.83 7.67
C GLU A 243 -6.06 2.07 8.71
N ARG A 244 -5.50 1.01 9.32
CA ARG A 244 -6.08 0.42 10.54
C ARG A 244 -5.65 1.26 11.74
N THR A 245 -6.49 2.22 12.07
CA THR A 245 -6.42 2.89 13.36
C THR A 245 -6.82 1.91 14.47
N ASN A 246 -6.21 2.07 15.65
CA ASN A 246 -6.60 1.37 16.85
C ASN A 246 -8.03 1.77 17.20
N LYS A 247 -8.96 0.80 17.19
CA LYS A 247 -10.40 1.06 17.39
C LYS A 247 -10.93 0.34 18.61
N LEU A 248 -11.88 0.98 19.28
CA LEU A 248 -12.69 0.31 20.29
C LEU A 248 -13.50 -0.81 19.64
N HIS A 249 -13.72 -1.89 20.40
CA HIS A 249 -14.50 -3.01 19.91
C HIS A 249 -15.95 -2.59 19.63
N SER A 250 -16.59 -3.13 18.58
CA SER A 250 -18.00 -2.83 18.27
C SER A 250 -18.99 -3.59 19.16
N ASN A 251 -18.58 -4.74 19.71
CA ASN A 251 -19.33 -5.52 20.70
C ASN A 251 -19.49 -4.78 22.05
N ARG A 252 -20.74 -4.61 22.46
CA ARG A 252 -21.16 -3.91 23.68
C ARG A 252 -20.55 -4.49 24.97
N SER A 253 -20.46 -5.81 25.10
CA SER A 253 -19.92 -6.45 26.31
C SER A 253 -18.43 -6.13 26.49
N GLN A 254 -17.67 -6.12 25.40
CA GLN A 254 -16.26 -5.76 25.43
C GLN A 254 -16.06 -4.26 25.66
N LEU A 255 -16.90 -3.40 25.05
CA LEU A 255 -16.93 -1.97 25.35
C LEU A 255 -17.15 -1.68 26.83
N MET A 256 -18.08 -2.38 27.49
CA MET A 256 -18.35 -2.20 28.92
C MET A 256 -17.18 -2.62 29.83
N HIS A 257 -16.27 -3.46 29.34
CA HIS A 257 -15.04 -3.77 30.08
C HIS A 257 -14.05 -2.58 30.10
N ILE A 258 -14.15 -1.68 29.12
CA ILE A 258 -13.25 -0.52 28.92
C ILE A 258 -13.91 0.76 29.45
N LEU A 259 -15.15 1.02 29.02
CA LEU A 259 -15.92 2.23 29.29
C LEU A 259 -17.14 1.90 30.14
N ARG A 260 -17.11 2.33 31.40
CA ARG A 260 -18.22 2.20 32.35
C ARG A 260 -18.08 3.21 33.48
N ASN A 261 -19.16 3.44 34.20
CA ASN A 261 -19.20 4.41 35.30
C ASN A 261 -18.65 3.81 36.61
N ASP A 262 -17.40 3.33 36.58
CA ASP A 262 -16.68 2.75 37.71
C ASP A 262 -15.32 3.41 37.89
N LYS A 263 -14.76 3.31 39.10
CA LYS A 263 -13.41 3.83 39.40
C LYS A 263 -12.36 3.20 38.47
N GLY A 264 -11.49 4.04 37.90
CA GLY A 264 -10.44 3.63 36.96
C GLY A 264 -10.90 3.53 35.50
N HIS A 265 -12.20 3.71 35.25
CA HIS A 265 -12.80 3.70 33.92
C HIS A 265 -13.38 5.07 33.56
N LEU A 266 -13.49 5.35 32.26
CA LEU A 266 -14.21 6.51 31.77
C LEU A 266 -15.67 6.12 31.49
N PRO A 267 -16.66 6.98 31.80
CA PRO A 267 -18.05 6.75 31.39
C PRO A 267 -18.17 6.57 29.88
N ASP A 268 -19.08 5.71 29.44
CA ASP A 268 -19.30 5.46 28.02
C ASP A 268 -20.02 6.64 27.34
N THR A 269 -19.25 7.56 26.78
CA THR A 269 -19.72 8.72 26.01
C THR A 269 -18.94 8.84 24.70
N PRO A 270 -19.49 9.48 23.64
CA PRO A 270 -18.76 9.69 22.39
C PRO A 270 -17.40 10.38 22.60
N ALA A 271 -17.35 11.39 23.47
CA ALA A 271 -16.11 12.11 23.77
C ALA A 271 -15.05 11.21 24.43
N ASN A 272 -15.46 10.34 25.36
CA ASN A 272 -14.53 9.41 26.03
C ASN A 272 -14.07 8.28 25.11
N ARG A 273 -14.93 7.83 24.18
CA ARG A 273 -14.54 6.87 23.13
C ARG A 273 -13.47 7.46 22.23
N GLU A 274 -13.72 8.66 21.71
CA GLU A 274 -12.78 9.39 20.87
C GLU A 274 -11.45 9.64 21.59
N LEU A 275 -11.50 9.97 22.88
CA LEU A 275 -10.32 10.19 23.70
C LEU A 275 -9.46 8.94 23.91
N ILE A 276 -10.06 7.77 24.15
CA ILE A 276 -9.29 6.52 24.25
C ILE A 276 -8.70 6.15 22.89
N GLU A 277 -9.47 6.31 21.81
CA GLU A 277 -8.98 6.05 20.46
C GLU A 277 -7.85 7.01 20.06
N SER A 278 -7.95 8.31 20.38
CA SER A 278 -6.90 9.29 20.05
C SER A 278 -5.61 9.00 20.82
N VAL A 279 -5.71 8.65 22.11
CA VAL A 279 -4.55 8.23 22.91
C VAL A 279 -3.90 6.98 22.31
N ALA A 280 -4.69 6.00 21.86
CA ALA A 280 -4.18 4.77 21.26
C ALA A 280 -3.60 4.97 19.84
N ASN A 281 -3.92 6.06 19.15
CA ASN A 281 -3.46 6.31 17.78
C ASN A 281 -2.38 7.40 17.67
N ASP A 282 -2.00 8.03 18.77
CA ASP A 282 -0.88 8.98 18.81
C ASP A 282 0.44 8.23 19.12
N PRO A 283 1.42 8.22 18.21
CA PRO A 283 2.71 7.56 18.42
C PRO A 283 3.48 8.06 19.64
N GLN A 284 3.29 9.33 20.05
CA GLN A 284 3.97 9.89 21.23
C GLN A 284 3.48 9.28 22.53
N ASN A 285 2.28 8.70 22.53
CA ASN A 285 1.69 8.07 23.70
C ASN A 285 2.11 6.60 23.84
N TYR A 286 2.84 6.01 22.89
CA TYR A 286 3.29 4.63 23.03
C TYR A 286 4.29 4.48 24.19
N VAL A 287 3.98 3.59 25.14
CA VAL A 287 4.81 3.38 26.34
C VAL A 287 5.50 2.02 26.39
N GLY A 288 5.13 1.09 25.51
CA GLY A 288 5.79 -0.22 25.42
C GLY A 288 4.87 -1.36 24.98
N THR A 289 5.46 -2.55 24.83
CA THR A 289 4.75 -3.79 24.52
C THR A 289 4.93 -4.77 25.67
N ASP A 290 3.84 -5.38 26.16
CA ASP A 290 3.92 -6.34 27.26
C ASP A 290 4.40 -7.73 26.80
N SER A 291 4.72 -8.60 27.76
CA SER A 291 5.15 -9.99 27.53
C SER A 291 4.19 -10.85 26.70
N ARG A 292 2.94 -10.41 26.49
CA ARG A 292 1.93 -11.10 25.66
C ARG A 292 1.83 -10.49 24.27
N GLY A 293 2.67 -9.52 23.94
CA GLY A 293 2.69 -8.83 22.65
C GLY A 293 1.64 -7.73 22.51
N HIS A 294 1.00 -7.28 23.59
CA HIS A 294 0.03 -6.19 23.52
C HIS A 294 0.73 -4.84 23.60
N ALA A 295 0.38 -3.91 22.71
CA ALA A 295 0.90 -2.54 22.71
C ALA A 295 0.16 -1.68 23.73
N TRP A 296 0.88 -0.82 24.42
CA TRP A 296 0.33 0.07 25.44
C TRP A 296 0.58 1.52 25.08
N TYR A 297 -0.46 2.33 25.28
CA TYR A 297 -0.44 3.76 25.04
C TYR A 297 -0.93 4.49 26.30
N ALA A 298 -0.30 5.61 26.66
CA ALA A 298 -0.76 6.44 27.75
C ALA A 298 -0.42 7.91 27.55
N GLN A 299 -1.31 8.78 28.02
CA GLN A 299 -1.16 10.22 28.00
C GLN A 299 -1.48 10.80 29.38
N THR A 300 -0.54 11.57 29.92
CA THR A 300 -0.76 12.34 31.15
C THR A 300 -1.41 13.67 30.81
N ARG A 301 -2.52 13.99 31.46
CA ARG A 301 -3.29 15.23 31.28
C ARG A 301 -2.80 16.32 32.22
N SER A 302 -3.19 17.56 31.92
CA SER A 302 -2.85 18.74 32.73
C SER A 302 -3.41 18.69 34.16
N ASP A 303 -4.48 17.93 34.39
CA ASP A 303 -5.08 17.69 35.71
C ASP A 303 -4.33 16.64 36.55
N GLY A 304 -3.24 16.06 36.01
CA GLY A 304 -2.43 15.04 36.66
C GLY A 304 -2.94 13.60 36.50
N THR A 305 -4.08 13.40 35.83
CA THR A 305 -4.59 12.06 35.51
C THR A 305 -3.89 11.47 34.28
N GLN A 306 -3.91 10.15 34.12
CA GLN A 306 -3.32 9.46 32.97
C GLN A 306 -4.37 8.58 32.29
N VAL A 307 -4.65 8.84 31.01
CA VAL A 307 -5.45 7.96 30.16
C VAL A 307 -4.55 6.90 29.58
N TRP A 308 -5.06 5.68 29.43
CA TRP A 308 -4.28 4.62 28.82
C TRP A 308 -5.15 3.64 28.02
N ALA A 309 -4.51 2.94 27.08
CA ALA A 309 -5.11 1.91 26.23
C ALA A 309 -4.16 0.71 26.07
N GLU A 310 -4.72 -0.50 26.11
CA GLU A 310 -4.05 -1.76 25.75
C GLU A 310 -4.63 -2.23 24.42
N VAL A 311 -3.75 -2.47 23.45
CA VAL A 311 -4.09 -2.77 22.07
C VAL A 311 -3.56 -4.15 21.68
N ARG A 312 -4.42 -4.96 21.08
CA ARG A 312 -4.08 -6.23 20.43
C ARG A 312 -4.65 -6.21 19.01
N ASP A 313 -3.80 -6.39 18.01
CA ASP A 313 -4.18 -6.43 16.59
C ASP A 313 -5.09 -5.26 16.16
N HIS A 314 -4.69 -4.03 16.52
CA HIS A 314 -5.44 -2.79 16.27
C HIS A 314 -6.82 -2.70 16.96
N THR A 315 -7.12 -3.63 17.86
CA THR A 315 -8.31 -3.58 18.70
C THR A 315 -7.90 -3.10 20.08
N ILE A 316 -8.53 -2.03 20.56
CA ILE A 316 -8.39 -1.58 21.93
C ILE A 316 -9.18 -2.58 22.79
N ILE A 317 -8.44 -3.45 23.47
CA ILE A 317 -9.00 -4.54 24.29
C ILE A 317 -9.16 -4.13 25.75
N ASN A 318 -8.46 -3.07 26.17
CA ASN A 318 -8.59 -2.48 27.50
C ASN A 318 -8.20 -0.99 27.49
N GLY A 319 -8.60 -0.27 28.53
CA GLY A 319 -8.28 1.13 28.68
C GLY A 319 -8.98 1.75 29.88
N GLY A 320 -8.55 2.94 30.25
CA GLY A 320 -9.10 3.62 31.42
C GLY A 320 -8.35 4.89 31.78
N VAL A 321 -8.56 5.34 33.02
CA VAL A 321 -7.93 6.52 33.59
C VAL A 321 -7.33 6.19 34.95
N ASN A 322 -6.09 6.61 35.18
CA ASN A 322 -5.43 6.53 36.48
C ASN A 322 -5.44 7.93 37.13
N ASP A 323 -5.78 8.00 38.43
CA ASP A 323 -5.75 9.26 39.20
C ASP A 323 -4.33 9.85 39.32
N LYS A 324 -3.31 8.99 39.21
CA LYS A 324 -1.89 9.36 39.14
C LYS A 324 -1.23 8.55 38.03
N PRO A 325 -0.27 9.12 37.28
CA PRO A 325 0.41 8.40 36.22
C PRO A 325 1.11 7.15 36.76
N LYS A 326 1.00 6.05 36.01
CA LYS A 326 1.72 4.82 36.28
C LYS A 326 2.85 4.67 35.26
N ASP A 327 3.96 4.13 35.74
CA ASP A 327 5.05 3.68 34.88
C ASP A 327 4.68 2.35 34.21
N PHE A 328 5.16 2.18 32.98
CA PHE A 328 4.98 0.95 32.23
C PHE A 328 5.83 -0.19 32.82
N ASN A 329 5.25 -1.39 32.88
CA ASN A 329 5.95 -2.62 33.27
C ASN A 329 5.89 -3.63 32.12
N GLU A 330 7.02 -4.18 31.72
CA GLU A 330 7.12 -5.10 30.57
C GLU A 330 6.30 -6.40 30.74
N THR A 331 6.01 -6.82 31.97
CA THR A 331 5.20 -8.02 32.21
C THR A 331 3.71 -7.71 32.26
N THR A 332 3.31 -6.64 32.96
CA THR A 332 1.90 -6.36 33.28
C THR A 332 1.30 -5.15 32.57
N GLY A 333 2.09 -4.39 31.81
CA GLY A 333 1.72 -3.09 31.30
C GLY A 333 1.36 -2.12 32.44
N LEU A 334 0.34 -1.28 32.22
CA LEU A 334 -0.12 -0.27 33.19
C LEU A 334 -1.15 -0.78 34.21
N LYS A 335 -1.42 -2.10 34.21
CA LYS A 335 -2.45 -2.71 35.07
C LYS A 335 -2.08 -2.87 36.54
N ASN A 336 -0.83 -2.59 36.96
CA ASN A 336 -0.31 -2.69 38.34
C ASN A 336 -1.14 -3.56 39.30
N ASN A 337 -0.81 -4.86 39.39
CA ASN A 337 -1.20 -5.69 40.52
C ASN A 337 0.04 -6.35 41.16
N PRO A 338 0.71 -5.71 42.14
CA PRO A 338 1.89 -6.25 42.81
C PRO A 338 1.60 -7.44 43.74
N LYS A 339 0.40 -8.04 43.70
CA LYS A 339 0.01 -9.19 44.53
C LYS A 339 -0.51 -10.35 43.70
N LYS A 340 0.41 -11.03 43.01
CA LYS A 340 0.50 -12.50 43.02
C LYS A 340 1.97 -12.86 43.19
N SER A 341 2.49 -12.66 44.40
CA SER A 341 3.67 -13.38 44.83
C SER A 341 3.31 -14.87 44.77
N TYR A 342 3.87 -15.61 43.83
CA TYR A 342 3.88 -17.06 43.94
C TYR A 342 4.59 -17.36 45.26
N LEU A 343 3.88 -17.98 46.20
CA LEU A 343 4.47 -18.60 47.37
C LEU A 343 5.50 -19.62 46.88
N THR A 344 6.77 -19.24 46.90
CA THR A 344 7.87 -20.20 46.85
C THR A 344 7.81 -20.99 48.15
N TRP A 345 7.33 -22.23 48.07
CA TRP A 345 7.57 -23.22 49.11
C TRP A 345 9.08 -23.46 49.18
N GLY A 346 9.73 -22.83 50.17
CA GLY A 346 11.08 -23.21 50.56
C GLY A 346 11.03 -24.59 51.20
N TYR A 347 11.81 -25.52 50.66
CA TYR A 347 12.29 -26.66 51.44
C TYR A 347 13.43 -26.12 52.30
N GLU A 348 13.26 -26.17 53.62
CA GLU A 348 14.38 -26.13 54.55
C GLU A 348 15.12 -27.48 54.50
N GLU A 349 16.45 -27.40 54.59
CA GLU A 349 17.42 -28.51 54.50
C GLU A 349 17.23 -29.60 55.57
#